data_AF-F8CR91-F1
#
_entry.id   AF-F8CR91-F1
#
_cell.length_a   1.000
_cell.length_b   1.000
_cell.length_c   1.000
_cell.angle_alpha   90.00
_cell.angle_beta   90.00
_cell.angle_gamma   90.00
#
_symmetry.space_group_name_H-M   'P 1'
#
loop_
_entity.id
_entity.type
_entity.pdbx_description
1 polymer ?
#
loop_
_entity_poly.entity_id
_entity_poly.type
_entity_poly.pdbx_seq_one_letter_code
_entity_poly.pdbx_strand_id
1 'polypeptide(L)'
;MLCVGATSESWLALSRALRPLRCEASQVPSLESAFLEVRHARPSLVLVHWRQLVDGTGMGLRALRLRLGAEGPPLILVAEPETPAEVLEVGDAEGVEDCLLTPLRTHELRARLAMLEGAGAPSARAPRERPRLVLLAGASGPLAWGGLGALLEACGHRILYSATVGGGAARVVSHGERPHLVVAREGPPGAPRSLFPPRPQLLLAGVPSLTLDAEAPVRPSTVLPRIHALLGREASSLRVEERVRFCCPVSFGESGPRGAEWRSGVSSALSPGGLFVRTLVPAKAGAAVGLHILLPTLGERLEAHGVVAWAHAYAPRGGVSHPYGMGVRFLGMGPPRLMQLRQLCQAEAHP
;
A
#
# COMPACT_ATOMS: atom_id res chain seq x y z
N MET A 1 4.89 18.23 -12.70
CA MET A 1 4.02 17.03 -12.67
C MET A 1 3.91 16.46 -14.07
N LEU A 2 3.89 15.13 -14.20
CA LEU A 2 3.65 14.47 -15.48
C LEU A 2 2.30 13.76 -15.42
N CYS A 3 1.45 14.00 -16.41
CA CYS A 3 0.13 13.40 -16.47
C CYS A 3 -0.01 12.58 -17.74
N VAL A 4 -0.38 11.32 -17.58
CA VAL A 4 -0.39 10.31 -18.63
C VAL A 4 -1.82 9.91 -18.93
N GLY A 5 -2.24 10.16 -20.17
CA GLY A 5 -3.54 9.77 -20.68
C GLY A 5 -4.04 10.71 -21.77
N ALA A 6 -4.95 10.19 -22.59
CA ALA A 6 -5.61 10.97 -23.63
C ALA A 6 -6.28 12.23 -23.07
N THR A 7 -6.34 13.27 -23.88
CA THR A 7 -7.09 14.50 -23.59
C THR A 7 -8.56 14.16 -23.41
N SER A 8 -9.05 14.27 -22.17
CA SER A 8 -10.41 13.94 -21.78
C SER A 8 -10.98 14.99 -20.82
N GLU A 9 -12.25 14.87 -20.46
CA GLU A 9 -12.85 15.70 -19.40
C GLU A 9 -12.09 15.57 -18.07
N SER A 10 -11.57 14.39 -17.76
CA SER A 10 -10.74 14.11 -16.58
C SER A 10 -9.44 14.94 -16.60
N TRP A 11 -8.84 15.15 -17.77
CA TRP A 11 -7.71 16.08 -17.93
C TRP A 11 -8.12 17.56 -17.76
N LEU A 12 -9.25 17.96 -18.32
CA LEU A 12 -9.78 19.33 -18.12
C LEU A 12 -10.05 19.60 -16.63
N ALA A 13 -10.61 18.63 -15.90
CA ALA A 13 -10.80 18.72 -14.45
C ALA A 13 -9.46 18.80 -13.71
N LEU A 14 -8.48 17.98 -14.11
CA LEU A 14 -7.14 17.98 -13.51
C LEU A 14 -6.40 19.31 -13.73
N SER A 15 -6.40 19.84 -14.96
CA SER A 15 -5.79 21.14 -15.27
C SER A 15 -6.43 22.29 -14.49
N ARG A 16 -7.76 22.27 -14.32
CA ARG A 16 -8.47 23.21 -13.42
C ARG A 16 -8.03 23.05 -11.97
N ALA A 17 -7.89 21.81 -11.49
CA ALA A 17 -7.47 21.53 -10.12
C ALA A 17 -6.00 21.92 -9.84
N LEU A 18 -5.14 21.86 -10.87
CA LEU A 18 -3.71 22.21 -10.79
C LEU A 18 -3.43 23.72 -10.90
N ARG A 19 -4.27 24.48 -11.62
CA ARG A 19 -4.07 25.92 -11.83
C ARG A 19 -3.83 26.71 -10.52
N PRO A 20 -4.59 26.48 -9.43
CA PRO A 20 -4.35 27.18 -8.16
C PRO A 20 -3.07 26.75 -7.43
N LEU A 21 -2.49 25.60 -7.79
CA LEU A 21 -1.31 25.03 -7.14
C LEU A 21 0.00 25.56 -7.75
N ARG A 22 -0.08 26.34 -8.85
CA ARG A 22 1.09 26.89 -9.57
C ARG A 22 2.10 25.81 -9.98
N CYS A 23 1.62 24.59 -10.22
CA CYS A 23 2.46 23.48 -10.66
C CYS A 23 2.62 23.49 -12.19
N GLU A 24 3.86 23.34 -12.67
CA GLU A 24 4.11 23.01 -14.07
C GLU A 24 3.66 21.57 -14.33
N ALA A 25 2.72 21.38 -15.26
CA ALA A 25 2.18 20.08 -15.61
C ALA A 25 2.36 19.82 -17.10
N SER A 26 3.09 18.76 -17.43
CA SER A 26 3.20 18.22 -18.80
C SER A 26 2.17 17.10 -18.97
N GLN A 27 1.46 17.10 -20.10
CA GLN A 27 0.54 16.04 -20.48
C GLN A 27 1.13 15.24 -21.62
N VAL A 28 1.07 13.92 -21.50
CA VAL A 28 1.45 12.99 -22.55
C VAL A 28 0.30 12.01 -22.79
N PRO A 29 0.04 11.62 -24.05
CA PRO A 29 -1.15 10.83 -24.39
C PRO A 29 -1.06 9.37 -23.95
N SER A 30 0.16 8.83 -23.83
CA SER A 30 0.41 7.42 -23.56
C SER A 30 1.58 7.17 -22.59
N LEU A 31 1.63 5.96 -22.03
CA LEU A 31 2.76 5.49 -21.21
C LEU A 31 4.08 5.48 -21.97
N GLU A 32 4.05 5.23 -23.28
CA GLU A 32 5.25 5.27 -24.14
C GLU A 32 5.79 6.69 -24.27
N SER A 33 4.92 7.67 -24.50
CA SER A 33 5.29 9.08 -24.49
C SER A 33 5.81 9.51 -23.11
N ALA A 34 5.19 9.04 -22.03
CA ALA A 34 5.68 9.29 -20.67
C ALA A 34 7.10 8.74 -20.44
N PHE A 35 7.39 7.55 -20.96
CA PHE A 35 8.72 6.94 -20.85
C PHE A 35 9.82 7.77 -21.55
N LEU A 36 9.47 8.40 -22.68
CA LEU A 36 10.37 9.33 -23.39
C LEU A 36 10.50 10.67 -22.64
N GLU A 37 9.38 11.22 -22.17
CA GLU A 37 9.33 12.51 -21.49
C GLU A 37 10.15 12.52 -20.19
N VAL A 38 10.11 11.44 -19.42
CA VAL A 38 10.91 11.27 -18.18
C VAL A 38 12.43 11.33 -18.44
N ARG A 39 12.89 11.20 -19.70
CA ARG A 39 14.31 11.42 -20.04
C ARG A 39 14.70 12.90 -19.98
N HIS A 40 13.76 13.79 -20.25
CA HIS A 40 13.99 15.22 -20.40
C HIS A 40 13.44 16.00 -19.20
N ALA A 41 12.34 15.52 -18.60
CA ALA A 41 11.71 16.10 -17.44
C ALA A 41 11.96 15.26 -16.17
N ARG A 42 12.12 15.93 -15.03
CA ARG A 42 12.16 15.30 -13.70
C ARG A 42 10.86 15.59 -12.95
N PRO A 43 9.78 14.82 -13.19
CA PRO A 43 8.53 15.06 -12.49
C PRO A 43 8.68 14.78 -10.99
N SER A 44 8.04 15.60 -10.15
CA SER A 44 7.89 15.33 -8.71
C SER A 44 6.76 14.34 -8.41
N LEU A 45 5.83 14.19 -9.34
CA LEU A 45 4.63 13.36 -9.23
C LEU A 45 4.17 12.96 -10.63
N VAL A 46 3.80 11.68 -10.79
CA VAL A 46 3.26 11.13 -12.04
C VAL A 46 1.82 10.68 -11.82
N LEU A 47 0.89 11.23 -12.60
CA LEU A 47 -0.52 10.87 -12.58
C LEU A 47 -0.84 10.04 -13.83
N VAL A 48 -1.43 8.87 -13.68
CA VAL A 48 -1.76 7.97 -14.80
C VAL A 48 -3.26 7.71 -14.82
N HIS A 49 -3.92 7.99 -15.93
CA HIS A 49 -5.33 7.69 -16.11
C HIS A 49 -5.57 6.18 -16.22
N TRP A 50 -6.59 5.64 -15.54
CA TRP A 50 -6.83 4.18 -15.47
C TRP A 50 -6.95 3.48 -16.84
N ARG A 51 -7.57 4.14 -17.84
CA ARG A 51 -7.67 3.63 -19.22
C ARG A 51 -6.32 3.24 -19.84
N GLN A 52 -5.22 3.87 -19.41
CA GLN A 52 -3.87 3.53 -19.89
C GLN A 52 -3.41 2.12 -19.52
N LEU A 53 -4.06 1.49 -18.53
CA LEU A 53 -3.77 0.13 -18.11
C LEU A 53 -4.66 -0.91 -18.81
N VAL A 54 -5.75 -0.48 -19.45
CA VAL A 54 -6.67 -1.37 -20.20
C VAL A 54 -6.12 -1.66 -21.59
N ASP A 55 -5.52 -0.65 -22.22
CA ASP A 55 -5.24 -0.69 -23.65
C ASP A 55 -4.19 -1.75 -24.05
N GLY A 56 -3.43 -2.32 -23.09
CA GLY A 56 -2.67 -3.59 -23.22
C GLY A 56 -1.57 -3.66 -24.28
N THR A 57 -1.57 -2.76 -25.25
CA THR A 57 -0.66 -2.68 -26.39
C THR A 57 0.35 -1.60 -26.10
N GLY A 58 1.46 -1.96 -25.45
CA GLY A 58 2.58 -1.04 -25.24
C GLY A 58 3.41 -1.31 -23.99
N MET A 59 4.19 -0.31 -23.61
CA MET A 59 4.99 -0.32 -22.38
C MET A 59 4.12 -0.21 -21.12
N GLY A 60 4.18 -1.23 -20.26
CA GLY A 60 3.49 -1.22 -18.97
C GLY A 60 4.02 -0.17 -17.99
N LEU A 61 3.19 0.17 -17.01
CA LEU A 61 3.47 1.08 -15.89
C LEU A 61 4.69 0.61 -15.09
N ARG A 62 4.92 -0.72 -15.01
CA ARG A 62 6.14 -1.30 -14.44
C ARG A 62 7.42 -0.86 -15.16
N ALA A 63 7.41 -0.74 -16.48
CA ALA A 63 8.57 -0.28 -17.25
C ALA A 63 8.85 1.21 -16.97
N LEU A 64 7.80 2.02 -16.87
CA LEU A 64 7.91 3.42 -16.44
C LEU A 64 8.45 3.53 -15.01
N ARG A 65 7.99 2.69 -14.07
CA ARG A 65 8.51 2.64 -12.69
C ARG A 65 10.01 2.31 -12.67
N LEU A 66 10.45 1.33 -13.45
CA LEU A 66 11.86 0.97 -13.56
C LEU A 66 12.71 2.13 -14.10
N ARG A 67 12.17 2.91 -15.04
CA ARG A 67 12.84 4.11 -15.59
C ARG A 67 12.98 5.23 -14.58
N LEU A 68 11.95 5.46 -13.77
CA LEU A 68 11.94 6.46 -12.70
C LEU A 68 12.91 6.07 -11.56
N GLY A 69 13.24 4.78 -11.43
CA GLY A 69 14.10 4.25 -10.37
C GLY A 69 13.36 4.10 -9.05
N ALA A 70 13.94 3.35 -8.10
CA ALA A 70 13.27 3.04 -6.81
C ALA A 70 12.95 4.30 -5.97
N GLU A 71 13.85 5.29 -6.01
CA GLU A 71 13.70 6.60 -5.35
C GLU A 71 13.00 7.65 -6.25
N GLY A 72 12.48 7.21 -7.39
CA GLY A 72 11.74 8.07 -8.32
C GLY A 72 10.42 8.59 -7.73
N PRO A 73 9.80 9.58 -8.39
CA PRO A 73 8.53 10.15 -7.95
C PRO A 73 7.42 9.09 -7.86
N PRO A 74 6.43 9.28 -6.96
CA PRO A 74 5.32 8.35 -6.84
C PRO A 74 4.45 8.36 -8.10
N LEU A 75 3.94 7.18 -8.45
CA LEU A 75 2.97 6.94 -9.52
C LEU A 75 1.57 6.83 -8.90
N ILE A 76 0.67 7.73 -9.27
CA ILE A 76 -0.69 7.76 -8.76
C ILE A 76 -1.66 7.44 -9.89
N LEU A 77 -2.56 6.50 -9.63
CA LEU A 77 -3.64 6.16 -10.55
C LEU A 77 -4.80 7.14 -10.39
N VAL A 78 -5.27 7.72 -11.48
CA VAL A 78 -6.51 8.50 -11.52
C VAL A 78 -7.64 7.56 -11.95
N ALA A 79 -8.45 7.17 -10.97
CA ALA A 79 -9.60 6.30 -11.15
C ALA A 79 -10.88 7.13 -11.29
N GLU A 80 -11.85 6.54 -11.98
CA GLU A 80 -13.23 6.99 -12.12
C GLU A 80 -14.15 6.01 -11.37
N PRO A 81 -15.37 6.39 -10.99
CA PRO A 81 -16.31 5.49 -10.32
C PRO A 81 -16.54 4.16 -11.04
N GLU A 82 -16.45 4.17 -12.37
CA GLU A 82 -16.58 3.03 -13.27
C GLU A 82 -15.27 2.27 -13.53
N THR A 83 -14.15 2.66 -12.90
CA THR A 83 -12.87 1.96 -13.09
C THR A 83 -12.98 0.51 -12.62
N PRO A 84 -12.74 -0.49 -13.50
CA PRO A 84 -12.84 -1.90 -13.14
C PRO A 84 -11.85 -2.27 -12.03
N ALA A 85 -12.24 -3.21 -11.15
CA ALA A 85 -11.39 -3.65 -10.04
C ALA A 85 -10.09 -4.29 -10.56
N GLU A 86 -10.17 -5.03 -11.66
CA GLU A 86 -9.04 -5.71 -12.31
C GLU A 86 -7.96 -4.70 -12.74
N VAL A 87 -8.36 -3.51 -13.19
CA VAL A 87 -7.42 -2.44 -13.56
C VAL A 87 -6.70 -1.90 -12.33
N LEU A 88 -7.41 -1.76 -11.20
CA LEU A 88 -6.81 -1.32 -9.93
C LEU A 88 -5.82 -2.36 -9.42
N GLU A 89 -6.12 -3.65 -9.59
CA GLU A 89 -5.24 -4.75 -9.24
C GLU A 89 -3.98 -4.81 -10.12
N VAL A 90 -4.13 -4.61 -11.42
CA VAL A 90 -2.99 -4.49 -12.34
C VAL A 90 -2.13 -3.29 -11.92
N GLY A 91 -2.74 -2.13 -11.65
CA GLY A 91 -2.02 -0.96 -11.17
C GLY A 91 -1.25 -1.22 -9.87
N ASP A 92 -1.89 -1.90 -8.91
CA ASP A 92 -1.26 -2.36 -7.67
C ASP A 92 -0.03 -3.24 -7.94
N ALA A 93 -0.18 -4.25 -8.80
CA ALA A 93 0.90 -5.15 -9.18
C ALA A 93 2.05 -4.45 -9.93
N GLU A 94 1.74 -3.40 -10.68
CA GLU A 94 2.70 -2.59 -11.43
C GLU A 94 3.35 -1.45 -10.64
N GLY A 95 2.99 -1.32 -9.35
CA GLY A 95 3.65 -0.42 -8.42
C GLY A 95 3.03 0.98 -8.33
N VAL A 96 1.73 1.10 -8.61
CA VAL A 96 0.95 2.29 -8.26
C VAL A 96 0.99 2.51 -6.76
N GLU A 97 1.32 3.74 -6.39
CA GLU A 97 1.61 4.16 -5.03
C GLU A 97 0.38 4.73 -4.34
N ASP A 98 -0.51 5.40 -5.06
CA ASP A 98 -1.73 6.02 -4.50
C ASP A 98 -2.82 6.05 -5.59
N CYS A 99 -4.03 6.42 -5.20
CA CYS A 99 -5.13 6.65 -6.13
C CYS A 99 -5.88 7.93 -5.81
N LEU A 100 -6.27 8.61 -6.89
CA LEU A 100 -7.14 9.76 -6.90
C LEU A 100 -8.44 9.39 -7.61
N LEU A 101 -9.57 9.74 -7.01
CA LEU A 101 -10.89 9.51 -7.60
C LEU A 101 -11.39 10.78 -8.29
N THR A 102 -11.92 10.67 -9.51
CA THR A 102 -12.60 11.78 -10.18
C THR A 102 -13.99 12.04 -9.56
N PRO A 103 -14.47 13.31 -9.54
CA PRO A 103 -13.80 14.52 -9.99
C PRO A 103 -12.68 14.97 -9.03
N LEU A 104 -11.52 15.28 -9.60
CA LEU A 104 -10.34 15.66 -8.83
C LEU A 104 -10.52 16.99 -8.13
N ARG A 105 -10.18 17.03 -6.84
CA ARG A 105 -10.30 18.22 -6.02
C ARG A 105 -8.93 18.82 -5.74
N THR A 106 -8.83 20.15 -5.80
CA THR A 106 -7.56 20.87 -5.59
C THR A 106 -6.93 20.57 -4.23
N HIS A 107 -7.72 20.39 -3.17
CA HIS A 107 -7.17 20.10 -1.84
C HIS A 107 -6.53 18.71 -1.75
N GLU A 108 -7.02 17.73 -2.51
CA GLU A 108 -6.45 16.38 -2.55
C GLU A 108 -5.07 16.35 -3.21
N LEU A 109 -4.90 17.10 -4.30
CA LEU A 109 -3.61 17.28 -4.97
C LEU A 109 -2.65 18.09 -4.11
N ARG A 110 -3.13 19.19 -3.50
CA ARG A 110 -2.35 20.01 -2.57
C ARG A 110 -1.79 19.18 -1.41
N ALA A 111 -2.62 18.35 -0.80
CA ALA A 111 -2.20 17.51 0.32
C ALA A 111 -1.05 16.57 -0.07
N ARG A 112 -1.13 15.95 -1.27
CA ARG A 112 -0.10 15.04 -1.78
C ARG A 112 1.20 15.77 -2.08
N LEU A 113 1.13 16.92 -2.76
CA LEU A 113 2.31 17.75 -3.03
C LEU A 113 2.98 18.22 -1.74
N ALA A 114 2.21 18.68 -0.75
CA ALA A 114 2.75 19.08 0.55
C ALA A 114 3.46 17.92 1.28
N MET A 115 2.97 16.68 1.15
CA MET A 115 3.66 15.50 1.69
C MET A 115 5.00 15.27 0.99
N LEU A 116 5.06 15.43 -0.34
CA LEU A 116 6.28 15.23 -1.13
C LEU A 116 7.33 16.33 -0.88
N GLU A 117 6.89 17.55 -0.58
CA GLU A 117 7.76 18.67 -0.19
C GLU A 117 8.28 18.56 1.26
N GLY A 118 7.88 17.52 2.00
CA GLY A 118 8.31 17.29 3.38
C GLY A 118 7.56 18.12 4.43
N ALA A 119 6.53 18.89 4.04
CA ALA A 119 5.69 19.68 4.94
C ALA A 119 4.71 18.82 5.78
N GLY A 120 4.75 17.51 5.62
CA GLY A 120 3.78 16.55 6.12
C GLY A 120 4.06 15.89 7.49
N ALA A 121 5.04 16.36 8.27
CA ALA A 121 5.39 15.70 9.52
C ALA A 121 5.06 16.54 10.77
N PRO A 122 3.92 16.25 11.42
CA PRO A 122 3.89 16.12 12.86
C PRO A 122 3.85 14.64 13.18
N SER A 123 5.01 14.08 13.53
CA SER A 123 5.12 12.78 14.20
C SER A 123 4.44 12.90 15.58
N ALA A 124 3.12 12.80 15.59
CA ALA A 124 2.36 12.66 16.82
C ALA A 124 2.53 11.22 17.29
N ARG A 125 3.27 11.04 18.40
CA ARG A 125 3.41 9.77 19.12
C ARG A 125 2.04 9.18 19.41
N ALA A 126 1.60 8.25 18.59
CA ALA A 126 0.45 7.39 18.88
C ALA A 126 0.81 6.40 20.02
N PRO A 127 -0.18 5.92 20.80
CA PRO A 127 0.07 4.95 21.85
C PRO A 127 0.63 3.61 21.31
N ARG A 128 1.36 2.91 22.19
CA ARG A 128 2.39 1.88 21.93
C ARG A 128 1.91 0.58 21.27
N GLU A 129 1.64 0.59 19.97
CA GLU A 129 2.00 -0.55 19.11
C GLU A 129 3.17 -0.12 18.23
N ARG A 130 4.39 -0.39 18.70
CA ARG A 130 5.60 -0.04 17.92
C ARG A 130 5.58 -0.84 16.61
N PRO A 131 5.74 -0.19 15.45
CA PRO A 131 5.81 -0.90 14.17
C PRO A 131 6.97 -1.88 14.22
N ARG A 132 6.63 -3.17 14.20
CA ARG A 132 7.62 -4.25 14.32
C ARG A 132 8.23 -4.51 12.96
N LEU A 133 9.55 -4.58 12.93
CA LEU A 133 10.33 -4.91 11.75
C LEU A 133 10.32 -6.43 11.52
N VAL A 134 9.83 -6.87 10.37
CA VAL A 134 9.83 -8.29 9.95
C VAL A 134 10.73 -8.44 8.72
N LEU A 135 11.68 -9.35 8.78
CA LEU A 135 12.54 -9.71 7.64
C LEU A 135 11.90 -10.86 6.88
N LEU A 136 11.51 -10.64 5.62
CA LEU A 136 11.08 -11.68 4.69
C LEU A 136 12.26 -12.04 3.77
N ALA A 137 12.84 -13.22 3.97
CA ALA A 137 14.04 -13.68 3.26
C ALA A 137 13.78 -14.97 2.47
N GLY A 138 14.40 -15.13 1.30
CA GLY A 138 14.25 -16.32 0.45
C GLY A 138 13.33 -16.12 -0.76
N ALA A 139 12.77 -14.91 -0.93
CA ALA A 139 12.03 -14.52 -2.11
C ALA A 139 12.00 -12.98 -2.25
N SER A 140 12.20 -12.49 -3.48
CA SER A 140 12.29 -11.05 -3.76
C SER A 140 10.94 -10.42 -4.06
N GLY A 141 10.56 -9.41 -3.27
CA GLY A 141 9.41 -8.55 -3.52
C GLY A 141 8.08 -9.09 -2.98
N PRO A 142 7.05 -8.22 -2.87
CA PRO A 142 5.78 -8.51 -2.17
C PRO A 142 4.95 -9.63 -2.81
N LEU A 143 4.97 -9.74 -4.15
CA LEU A 143 4.21 -10.77 -4.89
C LEU A 143 4.75 -12.18 -4.67
N ALA A 144 6.07 -12.31 -4.44
CA ALA A 144 6.71 -13.61 -4.26
C ALA A 144 6.33 -14.30 -2.93
N TRP A 145 5.63 -13.59 -2.04
CA TRP A 145 5.14 -14.08 -0.75
C TRP A 145 3.63 -14.33 -0.74
N GLY A 146 3.00 -14.46 -1.91
CA GLY A 146 1.55 -14.71 -2.01
C GLY A 146 0.71 -13.62 -1.33
N GLY A 147 1.20 -12.37 -1.30
CA GLY A 147 0.54 -11.25 -0.62
C GLY A 147 0.75 -11.19 0.90
N LEU A 148 1.48 -12.13 1.52
CA LEU A 148 1.75 -12.11 2.97
C LEU A 148 2.44 -10.82 3.42
N GLY A 149 3.40 -10.34 2.62
CA GLY A 149 4.08 -9.07 2.88
C GLY A 149 3.10 -7.90 2.94
N ALA A 150 2.22 -7.78 1.95
CA ALA A 150 1.17 -6.76 1.91
C ALA A 150 0.19 -6.87 3.10
N LEU A 151 -0.10 -8.08 3.58
CA LEU A 151 -0.96 -8.29 4.73
C LEU A 151 -0.30 -7.93 6.06
N LEU A 152 0.98 -8.26 6.25
CA LEU A 152 1.75 -7.83 7.41
C LEU A 152 1.90 -6.31 7.44
N GLU A 153 2.12 -5.73 6.26
CA GLU A 153 2.12 -4.30 6.03
C GLU A 153 0.77 -3.67 6.41
N ALA A 154 -0.36 -4.25 5.98
CA ALA A 154 -1.71 -3.87 6.37
C ALA A 154 -1.99 -4.03 7.89
N CYS A 155 -1.17 -4.80 8.59
CA CYS A 155 -1.21 -4.95 10.05
C CYS A 155 -0.28 -3.96 10.79
N GLY A 156 0.34 -3.02 10.07
CA GLY A 156 1.24 -1.99 10.61
C GLY A 156 2.68 -2.46 10.85
N HIS A 157 3.11 -3.56 10.20
CA HIS A 157 4.49 -4.03 10.28
C HIS A 157 5.38 -3.39 9.21
N ARG A 158 6.66 -3.22 9.53
CA ARG A 158 7.69 -2.77 8.57
C ARG A 158 8.36 -3.98 7.98
N ILE A 159 8.48 -4.05 6.66
CA ILE A 159 8.99 -5.26 6.00
C ILE A 159 10.31 -5.00 5.30
N LEU A 160 11.31 -5.82 5.63
CA LEU A 160 12.55 -5.93 4.89
C LEU A 160 12.45 -7.14 3.96
N TYR A 161 12.42 -6.91 2.65
CA TYR A 161 12.49 -7.98 1.66
C TYR A 161 13.93 -8.32 1.30
N SER A 162 14.22 -9.60 1.16
CA SER A 162 15.48 -10.08 0.62
C SER A 162 15.32 -11.38 -0.17
N ALA A 163 16.03 -11.47 -1.29
CA ALA A 163 16.13 -12.68 -2.10
C ALA A 163 16.67 -13.88 -1.30
N THR A 164 17.58 -13.61 -0.36
CA THR A 164 18.28 -14.65 0.42
C THR A 164 18.38 -14.23 1.89
N VAL A 165 18.55 -15.22 2.78
CA VAL A 165 18.80 -14.97 4.22
C VAL A 165 20.06 -14.14 4.42
N GLY A 166 21.13 -14.41 3.67
CA GLY A 166 22.37 -13.63 3.72
C GLY A 166 22.23 -12.19 3.25
N GLY A 167 21.54 -11.96 2.14
CA GLY A 167 21.20 -10.60 1.70
C GLY A 167 20.33 -9.86 2.72
N GLY A 168 19.46 -10.59 3.43
CA GLY A 168 18.59 -10.04 4.46
C GLY A 168 19.39 -9.58 5.67
N ALA A 169 20.36 -10.39 6.08
CA ALA A 169 21.27 -10.09 7.17
C ALA A 169 22.14 -8.85 6.86
N ALA A 170 22.64 -8.72 5.62
CA ALA A 170 23.36 -7.54 5.18
C ALA A 170 22.49 -6.27 5.21
N ARG A 171 21.23 -6.38 4.78
CA ARG A 171 20.25 -5.28 4.84
C ARG A 171 19.90 -4.86 6.26
N VAL A 172 19.80 -5.82 7.18
CA VAL A 172 19.60 -5.53 8.61
C VAL A 172 20.77 -4.71 9.17
N VAL A 173 22.01 -5.06 8.79
CA VAL A 173 23.20 -4.29 9.18
C VAL A 173 23.20 -2.89 8.59
N SER A 174 22.90 -2.73 7.29
CA SER A 174 22.86 -1.41 6.66
C SER A 174 21.74 -0.53 7.22
N HIS A 175 20.63 -1.14 7.62
CA HIS A 175 19.48 -0.44 8.18
C HIS A 175 19.68 -0.08 9.66
N GLY A 176 20.57 -0.78 10.37
CA GLY A 176 20.94 -0.46 11.76
C GLY A 176 19.87 -0.80 12.81
N GLU A 177 18.74 -1.40 12.42
CA GLU A 177 17.71 -1.86 13.35
C GLU A 177 17.57 -3.37 13.36
N ARG A 178 17.45 -3.95 14.56
CA ARG A 178 17.24 -5.39 14.75
C ARG A 178 15.80 -5.78 14.38
N PRO A 179 15.58 -6.80 13.52
CA PRO A 179 14.24 -7.29 13.23
C PRO A 179 13.62 -7.94 14.47
N HIS A 180 12.30 -7.86 14.56
CA HIS A 180 11.50 -8.48 15.62
C HIS A 180 11.10 -9.92 15.27
N LEU A 181 11.11 -10.27 13.98
CA LEU A 181 10.85 -11.61 13.46
C LEU A 181 11.58 -11.79 12.12
N VAL A 182 12.10 -13.00 11.88
CA VAL A 182 12.61 -13.42 10.58
C VAL A 182 11.67 -14.48 10.00
N VAL A 183 11.18 -14.29 8.78
CA VAL A 183 10.46 -15.32 8.02
C VAL A 183 11.33 -15.70 6.84
N ALA A 184 11.74 -16.96 6.78
CA ALA A 184 12.62 -17.46 5.74
C ALA A 184 11.90 -18.51 4.88
N ARG A 185 12.01 -18.40 3.55
CA ARG A 185 11.76 -19.51 2.63
C ARG A 185 13.10 -20.18 2.37
N GLU A 186 13.31 -21.33 2.98
CA GLU A 186 14.49 -22.16 2.74
C GLU A 186 14.05 -23.46 2.06
N GLY A 187 14.89 -23.97 1.15
CA GLY A 187 14.88 -25.38 0.80
C GLY A 187 15.24 -26.25 2.02
N PRO A 188 15.36 -27.59 1.87
CA PRO A 188 15.33 -28.55 2.98
C PRO A 188 16.28 -28.19 4.14
N PRO A 189 15.94 -28.59 5.38
CA PRO A 189 16.55 -28.10 6.60
C PRO A 189 18.06 -28.38 6.60
N GLY A 190 18.89 -27.32 6.58
CA GLY A 190 20.34 -27.51 6.59
C GLY A 190 21.21 -26.34 6.12
N ALA A 191 20.67 -25.20 5.68
CA ALA A 191 21.53 -24.04 5.36
C ALA A 191 22.13 -23.46 6.66
N PRO A 192 23.46 -23.52 6.86
CA PRO A 192 24.04 -23.25 8.15
C PRO A 192 24.01 -21.75 8.45
N ARG A 193 23.49 -21.39 9.63
CA ARG A 193 23.67 -20.07 10.27
C ARG A 193 25.16 -19.65 10.40
N SER A 194 26.12 -20.50 10.04
CA SER A 194 27.57 -20.34 10.27
C SER A 194 28.37 -19.70 9.12
N LEU A 195 27.77 -19.34 7.98
CA LEU A 195 28.51 -18.70 6.86
C LEU A 195 28.43 -17.17 6.83
N PHE A 196 27.86 -16.54 7.86
CA PHE A 196 27.71 -15.08 7.89
C PHE A 196 28.88 -14.39 8.58
N PRO A 197 29.28 -13.17 8.14
CA PRO A 197 30.18 -12.34 8.92
C PRO A 197 29.59 -12.07 10.32
N PRO A 198 30.43 -11.79 11.34
CA PRO A 198 30.01 -11.79 12.75
C PRO A 198 28.96 -10.71 13.10
N ARG A 199 28.98 -9.56 12.41
CA ARG A 199 28.02 -8.46 12.63
C ARG A 199 26.56 -8.85 12.39
N PRO A 200 26.18 -9.40 11.22
CA PRO A 200 24.80 -9.87 11.00
C PRO A 200 24.35 -10.98 11.94
N GLN A 201 25.25 -11.88 12.37
CA GLN A 201 24.93 -12.92 13.35
C GLN A 201 24.51 -12.32 14.69
N LEU A 202 25.18 -11.27 15.16
CA LEU A 202 24.82 -10.57 16.40
C LEU A 202 23.44 -9.92 16.34
N LEU A 203 23.07 -9.30 15.21
CA LEU A 203 21.77 -8.65 15.05
C LEU A 203 20.62 -9.64 14.93
N LEU A 204 20.85 -10.81 14.34
CA LEU A 204 19.84 -11.86 14.18
C LEU A 204 19.80 -12.86 15.35
N ALA A 205 20.84 -12.90 16.19
CA ALA A 205 20.89 -13.79 17.35
C ALA A 205 19.69 -13.55 18.28
N GLY A 206 18.99 -14.61 18.66
CA GLY A 206 17.83 -14.55 19.55
C GLY A 206 16.57 -13.88 18.97
N VAL A 207 16.56 -13.54 17.68
CA VAL A 207 15.34 -13.09 16.99
C VAL A 207 14.48 -14.32 16.68
N PRO A 208 13.17 -14.33 17.00
CA PRO A 208 12.27 -15.39 16.58
C PRO A 208 12.34 -15.62 15.06
N SER A 209 12.29 -16.87 14.62
CA SER A 209 12.30 -17.22 13.20
C SER A 209 11.20 -18.19 12.83
N LEU A 210 10.54 -17.94 11.70
CA LEU A 210 9.55 -18.83 11.07
C LEU A 210 10.08 -19.29 9.72
N THR A 211 10.27 -20.59 9.54
CA THR A 211 10.66 -21.15 8.25
C THR A 211 9.42 -21.64 7.51
N LEU A 212 9.30 -21.22 6.25
CA LEU A 212 8.30 -21.69 5.30
C LEU A 212 9.00 -22.54 4.25
N ASP A 213 8.28 -23.51 3.72
CA ASP A 213 8.75 -24.33 2.60
C ASP A 213 8.95 -23.45 1.35
N ALA A 214 10.10 -23.61 0.69
CA ALA A 214 10.41 -22.91 -0.55
C ALA A 214 9.47 -23.30 -1.69
N GLU A 215 9.08 -24.57 -1.79
CA GLU A 215 8.29 -25.10 -2.91
C GLU A 215 6.78 -24.93 -2.70
N ALA A 216 6.32 -24.82 -1.45
CA ALA A 216 4.90 -24.64 -1.16
C ALA A 216 4.44 -23.18 -1.41
N PRO A 217 3.24 -22.98 -1.98
CA PRO A 217 2.66 -21.64 -2.10
C PRO A 217 2.39 -21.06 -0.71
N VAL A 218 2.84 -19.82 -0.48
CA VAL A 218 2.58 -19.11 0.77
C VAL A 218 1.11 -18.75 0.84
N ARG A 219 0.39 -19.33 1.81
CA ARG A 219 -1.00 -18.99 2.12
C ARG A 219 -1.05 -18.06 3.33
N PRO A 220 -1.33 -16.77 3.16
CA PRO A 220 -1.28 -15.83 4.26
C PRO A 220 -2.23 -16.17 5.41
N SER A 221 -3.40 -16.76 5.11
CA SER A 221 -4.39 -17.19 6.11
C SER A 221 -3.84 -18.19 7.13
N THR A 222 -2.86 -19.02 6.75
CA THR A 222 -2.24 -20.01 7.66
C THR A 222 -0.98 -19.47 8.35
N VAL A 223 -0.27 -18.55 7.70
CA VAL A 223 1.02 -18.03 8.18
C VAL A 223 0.85 -16.83 9.11
N LEU A 224 -0.10 -15.94 8.82
CA LEU A 224 -0.31 -14.68 9.53
C LEU A 224 -0.65 -14.86 11.02
N PRO A 225 -1.53 -15.81 11.43
CA PRO A 225 -1.79 -16.05 12.86
C PRO A 225 -0.54 -16.48 13.63
N ARG A 226 0.31 -17.31 13.01
CA ARG A 226 1.57 -17.78 13.60
C ARG A 226 2.57 -16.64 13.78
N ILE A 227 2.67 -15.76 12.78
CA ILE A 227 3.51 -14.56 12.86
C ILE A 227 3.04 -13.66 13.99
N HIS A 228 1.74 -13.38 14.08
CA HIS A 228 1.23 -12.51 15.14
C HIS A 228 1.41 -13.10 16.55
N ALA A 229 1.26 -14.41 16.70
CA ALA A 229 1.56 -15.10 17.95
C ALA A 229 3.04 -14.95 18.33
N LEU A 230 3.97 -15.12 17.38
CA LEU A 230 5.42 -14.90 17.60
C LEU A 230 5.73 -13.43 17.93
N LEU A 231 4.95 -12.51 17.38
CA LEU A 231 5.00 -11.09 17.73
C LEU A 231 4.22 -10.80 19.03
N GLY A 232 3.82 -11.78 19.84
CA GLY A 232 3.20 -11.55 21.15
C GLY A 232 1.99 -10.62 21.11
N ARG A 233 1.23 -10.61 20.01
CA ARG A 233 -0.10 -10.00 19.97
C ARG A 233 -1.09 -11.02 20.54
N GLU A 234 -1.80 -10.67 21.60
CA GLU A 234 -2.79 -11.56 22.22
C GLU A 234 -3.88 -11.95 21.20
N ALA A 235 -4.31 -13.22 21.24
CA ALA A 235 -5.36 -13.78 20.39
C ALA A 235 -6.70 -13.03 20.47
N SER A 236 -6.91 -12.18 21.48
CA SER A 236 -8.07 -11.32 21.66
C SER A 236 -8.09 -10.09 20.72
N SER A 237 -6.92 -9.60 20.27
CA SER A 237 -6.81 -8.45 19.35
C SER A 237 -6.88 -8.84 17.87
N LEU A 238 -6.93 -10.15 17.60
CA LEU A 238 -6.86 -10.76 16.29
C LEU A 238 -7.95 -11.82 16.16
N ARG A 239 -9.22 -11.40 16.23
CA ARG A 239 -10.21 -12.07 15.39
C ARG A 239 -9.75 -11.83 13.96
N VAL A 240 -8.93 -12.75 13.46
CA VAL A 240 -8.56 -12.91 12.06
C VAL A 240 -9.86 -13.28 11.37
N GLU A 241 -10.69 -12.29 11.11
CA GLU A 241 -11.53 -12.43 9.95
C GLU A 241 -10.56 -12.38 8.77
N GLU A 242 -10.57 -13.46 7.99
CA GLU A 242 -9.72 -13.65 6.83
C GLU A 242 -9.70 -12.37 6.00
N ARG A 243 -8.52 -11.76 5.91
CA ARG A 243 -8.34 -10.56 5.11
C ARG A 243 -8.20 -10.99 3.67
N VAL A 244 -9.16 -10.60 2.86
CA VAL A 244 -9.12 -10.90 1.44
C VAL A 244 -8.39 -9.82 0.67
N ARG A 245 -7.86 -10.23 -0.49
CA ARG A 245 -7.48 -9.27 -1.51
C ARG A 245 -8.74 -8.47 -1.86
N PHE A 246 -8.55 -7.17 -1.97
CA PHE A 246 -9.61 -6.22 -2.24
C PHE A 246 -8.89 -5.03 -2.86
N CYS A 247 -9.38 -4.52 -3.99
CA CYS A 247 -8.77 -3.38 -4.66
C CYS A 247 -9.89 -2.51 -5.19
N CYS A 248 -10.29 -1.56 -4.34
CA CYS A 248 -11.41 -0.67 -4.63
C CYS A 248 -11.02 0.76 -4.24
N PRO A 249 -11.45 1.78 -5.01
CA PRO A 249 -11.21 3.17 -4.63
C PRO A 249 -11.97 3.47 -3.34
N VAL A 250 -11.31 4.19 -2.44
CA VAL A 250 -11.91 4.63 -1.18
C VAL A 250 -11.76 6.14 -1.05
N SER A 251 -12.86 6.81 -0.73
CA SER A 251 -12.79 8.16 -0.19
C SER A 251 -12.89 8.10 1.34
N PHE A 252 -12.09 8.88 2.04
CA PHE A 252 -12.10 8.98 3.49
C PHE A 252 -12.02 10.45 3.93
N GLY A 253 -12.61 10.77 5.08
CA GLY A 253 -12.57 12.11 5.64
C GLY A 253 -12.60 12.10 7.15
N GLU A 254 -11.73 12.90 7.79
CA GLU A 254 -11.75 13.07 9.24
C GLU A 254 -13.02 13.80 9.65
N SER A 255 -13.72 13.26 10.65
CA SER A 255 -14.92 13.91 11.20
C SER A 255 -14.48 15.12 12.04
N GLY A 256 -14.86 16.33 11.62
CA GLY A 256 -14.47 17.57 12.29
C GLY A 256 -15.54 18.66 12.19
N PRO A 257 -15.42 19.73 13.00
CA PRO A 257 -16.42 20.79 13.10
C PRO A 257 -16.59 21.63 11.82
N ARG A 258 -15.60 21.59 10.90
CA ARG A 258 -15.64 22.27 9.60
C ARG A 258 -16.18 21.39 8.47
N GLY A 259 -16.70 20.20 8.80
CA GLY A 259 -17.00 19.16 7.80
C GLY A 259 -15.77 18.37 7.40
N ALA A 260 -16.00 17.24 6.72
CA ALA A 260 -14.93 16.33 6.31
C ALA A 260 -14.32 16.78 4.97
N GLU A 261 -13.02 17.09 4.96
CA GLU A 261 -12.25 17.18 3.73
C GLU A 261 -11.95 15.77 3.21
N TRP A 262 -12.79 15.30 2.30
CA TRP A 262 -12.66 13.97 1.71
C TRP A 262 -11.39 13.86 0.86
N ARG A 263 -10.64 12.79 1.05
CA ARG A 263 -9.45 12.40 0.30
C ARG A 263 -9.63 10.99 -0.24
N SER A 264 -8.93 10.69 -1.31
CA SER A 264 -8.99 9.38 -1.96
C SER A 264 -7.78 8.51 -1.64
N GLY A 265 -7.94 7.19 -1.83
CA GLY A 265 -6.88 6.19 -1.80
C GLY A 265 -7.38 4.88 -2.40
N VAL A 266 -6.57 3.82 -2.32
CA VAL A 266 -6.99 2.46 -2.70
C VAL A 266 -7.10 1.61 -1.44
N SER A 267 -8.18 0.86 -1.33
CA SER A 267 -8.32 -0.16 -0.29
C SER A 267 -7.55 -1.43 -0.64
N SER A 268 -7.06 -2.11 0.39
CA SER A 268 -6.74 -3.52 0.33
C SER A 268 -6.88 -4.22 1.67
N ALA A 269 -6.71 -5.55 1.67
CA ALA A 269 -6.75 -6.39 2.86
C ALA A 269 -8.06 -6.22 3.66
N LEU A 270 -9.21 -6.35 2.98
CA LEU A 270 -10.54 -6.16 3.57
C LEU A 270 -10.90 -7.29 4.54
N SER A 271 -11.47 -6.92 5.67
CA SER A 271 -12.13 -7.82 6.64
C SER A 271 -13.40 -7.15 7.18
N PRO A 272 -14.37 -7.90 7.72
CA PRO A 272 -15.53 -7.32 8.40
C PRO A 272 -15.19 -6.41 9.60
N GLY A 273 -13.98 -6.49 10.16
CA GLY A 273 -13.48 -5.59 11.19
C GLY A 273 -12.76 -4.33 10.67
N GLY A 274 -12.40 -4.26 9.39
CA GLY A 274 -11.66 -3.12 8.85
C GLY A 274 -10.89 -3.40 7.55
N LEU A 275 -10.26 -2.37 7.00
CA LEU A 275 -9.48 -2.43 5.77
C LEU A 275 -8.19 -1.60 5.88
N PHE A 276 -7.25 -1.84 4.97
CA PHE A 276 -6.11 -0.96 4.77
C PHE A 276 -6.41 0.03 3.65
N VAL A 277 -6.09 1.31 3.85
CA VAL A 277 -6.14 2.36 2.81
C VAL A 277 -4.71 2.76 2.48
N ARG A 278 -4.27 2.43 1.27
CA ARG A 278 -3.03 2.97 0.71
C ARG A 278 -3.29 4.39 0.20
N THR A 279 -2.51 5.34 0.74
CA THR A 279 -2.58 6.75 0.38
C THR A 279 -1.32 7.48 0.84
N LEU A 280 -0.88 8.50 0.09
CA LEU A 280 0.25 9.34 0.52
C LEU A 280 -0.10 10.24 1.73
N VAL A 281 -1.40 10.47 1.97
CA VAL A 281 -1.92 11.48 2.90
C VAL A 281 -2.86 10.86 3.95
N PRO A 282 -2.39 9.86 4.74
CA PRO A 282 -3.25 9.19 5.70
C PRO A 282 -3.77 10.14 6.78
N ALA A 283 -4.95 9.82 7.31
CA ALA A 283 -5.45 10.47 8.52
C ALA A 283 -4.62 10.05 9.74
N LYS A 284 -4.68 10.84 10.81
CA LYS A 284 -3.89 10.58 12.03
C LYS A 284 -4.36 9.30 12.73
N ALA A 285 -3.43 8.54 13.31
CA ALA A 285 -3.77 7.43 14.19
C ALA A 285 -4.68 7.90 15.34
N GLY A 286 -5.74 7.14 15.60
CA GLY A 286 -6.80 7.48 16.55
C GLY A 286 -7.90 8.39 16.00
N ALA A 287 -7.76 8.96 14.79
CA ALA A 287 -8.78 9.82 14.21
C ALA A 287 -10.04 9.01 13.82
N ALA A 288 -11.21 9.60 14.07
CA ALA A 288 -12.48 9.09 13.56
C ALA A 288 -12.65 9.52 12.09
N VAL A 289 -12.92 8.56 11.23
CA VAL A 289 -13.02 8.76 9.79
C VAL A 289 -14.34 8.19 9.24
N GLY A 290 -14.97 8.96 8.35
CA GLY A 290 -15.97 8.43 7.43
C GLY A 290 -15.27 7.79 6.24
N LEU A 291 -15.84 6.70 5.72
CA LEU A 291 -15.33 5.95 4.56
C LEU A 291 -16.44 5.74 3.55
N HIS A 292 -16.10 5.96 2.28
CA HIS A 292 -16.88 5.58 1.11
C HIS A 292 -16.05 4.61 0.28
N ILE A 293 -16.42 3.33 0.28
CA ILE A 293 -15.77 2.31 -0.53
C ILE A 293 -16.60 2.14 -1.80
N LEU A 294 -16.01 2.44 -2.95
CA LEU A 294 -16.67 2.21 -4.24
C LEU A 294 -16.48 0.75 -4.63
N LEU A 295 -17.56 0.07 -5.00
CA LEU A 295 -17.57 -1.31 -5.43
C LEU A 295 -17.86 -1.32 -6.95
N PRO A 296 -16.83 -1.24 -7.82
CA PRO A 296 -17.04 -1.04 -9.25
C PRO A 296 -17.89 -2.15 -9.88
N THR A 297 -17.67 -3.40 -9.45
CA THR A 297 -18.38 -4.60 -9.92
C THR A 297 -19.88 -4.56 -9.63
N LEU A 298 -20.29 -3.89 -8.56
CA LEU A 298 -21.69 -3.76 -8.15
C LEU A 298 -22.29 -2.41 -8.52
N GLY A 299 -21.48 -1.44 -8.95
CA GLY A 299 -21.91 -0.04 -9.12
C GLY A 299 -22.38 0.62 -7.81
N GLU A 300 -22.01 0.05 -6.66
CA GLU A 300 -22.48 0.47 -5.35
C GLU A 300 -21.40 1.21 -4.56
N ARG A 301 -21.85 1.96 -3.54
CA ARG A 301 -20.97 2.61 -2.57
C ARG A 301 -21.28 2.11 -1.17
N LEU A 302 -20.32 1.45 -0.53
CA LEU A 302 -20.41 1.06 0.86
C LEU A 302 -19.96 2.20 1.76
N GLU A 303 -20.84 2.67 2.62
CA GLU A 303 -20.54 3.70 3.62
C GLU A 303 -20.25 3.07 4.98
N ALA A 304 -19.11 3.43 5.57
CA ALA A 304 -18.67 2.94 6.87
C ALA A 304 -18.06 4.06 7.71
N HIS A 305 -18.06 3.86 9.02
CA HIS A 305 -17.35 4.72 9.97
C HIS A 305 -16.28 3.90 10.68
N GLY A 306 -15.13 4.51 10.92
CA GLY A 306 -14.00 3.82 11.52
C GLY A 306 -13.09 4.72 12.32
N VAL A 307 -12.13 4.09 12.97
CA VAL A 307 -10.99 4.74 13.62
C VAL A 307 -9.72 4.27 12.95
N VAL A 308 -8.83 5.22 12.68
CA VAL A 308 -7.48 4.91 12.18
C VAL A 308 -6.71 4.18 13.28
N ALA A 309 -6.49 2.88 13.11
CA ALA A 309 -5.77 2.05 14.07
C ALA A 309 -4.28 2.38 14.08
N TRP A 310 -3.71 2.64 12.90
CA TRP A 310 -2.33 3.06 12.70
C TRP A 310 -2.24 3.85 11.40
N ALA A 311 -1.25 4.73 11.29
CA ALA A 311 -0.97 5.51 10.10
C ALA A 311 0.52 5.66 9.88
N HIS A 312 0.94 5.59 8.62
CA HIS A 312 2.31 5.78 8.19
C HIS A 312 2.33 6.79 7.05
N ALA A 313 2.87 7.97 7.34
CA ALA A 313 3.08 9.00 6.33
C ALA A 313 4.02 8.50 5.23
N TYR A 314 3.87 9.05 4.03
CA TYR A 314 4.80 8.78 2.94
C TYR A 314 6.23 9.18 3.32
N ALA A 315 7.18 8.29 3.02
CA ALA A 315 8.60 8.55 3.10
C ALA A 315 9.27 7.96 1.84
N PRO A 316 10.23 8.68 1.22
CA PRO A 316 11.01 8.15 0.10
C PRO A 316 11.63 6.78 0.44
N ARG A 317 11.62 5.85 -0.52
CA ARG A 317 11.87 4.42 -0.28
C ARG A 317 13.37 4.09 -0.15
N GLY A 318 13.97 4.41 0.99
CA GLY A 318 15.35 4.03 1.35
C GLY A 318 15.58 2.53 1.59
N GLY A 319 15.43 1.68 0.57
CA GLY A 319 15.78 0.24 0.62
C GLY A 319 14.88 -0.67 1.47
N VAL A 320 13.87 -0.13 2.13
CA VAL A 320 12.86 -0.82 2.97
C VAL A 320 11.46 -0.53 2.45
N SER A 321 10.61 -1.56 2.34
CA SER A 321 9.19 -1.38 2.03
C SER A 321 8.47 -0.93 3.31
N HIS A 322 8.10 0.34 3.34
CA HIS A 322 7.18 0.86 4.35
C HIS A 322 5.80 0.96 3.70
N PRO A 323 4.75 0.35 4.27
CA PRO A 323 3.41 0.62 3.80
C PRO A 323 3.02 2.00 4.29
N TYR A 324 3.04 2.98 3.41
CA TYR A 324 2.42 4.27 3.70
C TYR A 324 0.92 4.18 3.44
N GLY A 325 0.16 4.95 4.20
CA GLY A 325 -1.28 4.82 4.30
C GLY A 325 -1.73 4.58 5.73
N MET A 326 -2.84 3.88 5.89
CA MET A 326 -3.46 3.69 7.20
C MET A 326 -4.30 2.42 7.29
N GLY A 327 -4.28 1.78 8.45
CA GLY A 327 -5.25 0.74 8.79
C GLY A 327 -6.47 1.37 9.45
N VAL A 328 -7.66 1.07 8.94
CA VAL A 328 -8.92 1.58 9.50
C VAL A 328 -9.72 0.43 10.09
N ARG A 329 -10.06 0.55 11.38
CA ARG A 329 -10.97 -0.36 12.07
C ARG A 329 -12.38 0.20 12.03
N PHE A 330 -13.35 -0.59 11.59
CA PHE A 330 -14.74 -0.16 11.57
C PHE A 330 -15.28 -0.05 13.01
N LEU A 331 -16.05 1.00 13.30
CA LEU A 331 -16.64 1.24 14.63
C LEU A 331 -17.99 0.54 14.83
N GLY A 332 -18.57 0.03 13.75
CA GLY A 332 -19.89 -0.59 13.75
C GLY A 332 -20.49 -0.50 12.36
N MET A 333 -21.11 -1.58 11.91
CA MET A 333 -21.77 -1.67 10.62
C MET A 333 -23.14 -2.30 10.84
N GLY A 334 -24.19 -1.73 10.25
CA GLY A 334 -25.52 -2.30 10.33
C GLY A 334 -25.55 -3.74 9.79
N PRO A 335 -26.39 -4.64 10.31
CA PRO A 335 -26.37 -6.06 9.94
C PRO A 335 -26.39 -6.33 8.42
N PRO A 336 -27.20 -5.63 7.60
CA PRO A 336 -27.20 -5.85 6.14
C PRO A 336 -25.86 -5.54 5.49
N ARG A 337 -25.22 -4.44 5.88
CA ARG A 337 -23.92 -4.03 5.33
C ARG A 337 -22.80 -4.97 5.79
N LEU A 338 -22.87 -5.46 7.03
CA LEU A 338 -21.91 -6.45 7.54
C LEU A 338 -22.06 -7.79 6.80
N MET A 339 -23.29 -8.21 6.47
CA MET A 339 -23.54 -9.38 5.63
C MET A 339 -22.97 -9.19 4.22
N GLN A 340 -23.23 -8.04 3.60
CA GLN A 340 -22.68 -7.71 2.29
C GLN A 340 -21.14 -7.76 2.29
N LEU A 341 -20.51 -7.19 3.31
CA LEU A 341 -19.05 -7.21 3.45
C LEU A 341 -18.51 -8.63 3.67
N ARG A 342 -19.21 -9.46 4.46
CA ARG A 342 -18.86 -10.88 4.62
C ARG A 342 -18.99 -11.65 3.32
N GLN A 343 -20.03 -11.40 2.52
CA GLN A 343 -20.21 -12.02 1.21
C GLN A 343 -19.08 -11.62 0.25
N LEU A 344 -18.68 -10.34 0.24
CA LEU A 344 -17.52 -9.88 -0.52
C LEU A 344 -16.24 -10.60 -0.09
N CYS A 345 -16.00 -10.71 1.22
CA CYS A 345 -14.86 -11.49 1.73
C CYS A 345 -14.94 -12.98 1.38
N GLN A 346 -16.12 -13.58 1.32
CA GLN A 346 -16.25 -15.00 0.97
C GLN A 346 -15.99 -15.26 -0.50
N ALA A 347 -16.50 -14.39 -1.39
CA ALA A 347 -16.29 -14.47 -2.83
C ALA A 347 -14.80 -14.36 -3.19
N GLU A 348 -14.10 -13.38 -2.61
CA GLU A 348 -12.66 -13.19 -2.85
C GLU A 348 -11.79 -14.31 -2.25
N ALA A 349 -12.24 -14.96 -1.17
CA ALA A 349 -11.53 -16.10 -0.59
C ALA A 349 -11.66 -17.39 -1.43
N HIS A 350 -12.70 -17.48 -2.28
CA HIS A 350 -13.00 -18.63 -3.14
C HIS A 350 -13.32 -18.16 -4.57
N PRO A 351 -12.32 -17.61 -5.31
CA PRO A 351 -12.52 -17.00 -6.62
C PRO A 351 -12.98 -17.99 -7.69
#